data_AF-A0A537KUG4-F1
#
_entry.id   AF-A0A537KUG4-F1
#
_cell.length_a   1.000
_cell.length_b   1.000
_cell.length_c   1.000
_cell.angle_alpha   90.00
_cell.angle_beta   90.00
_cell.angle_gamma   90.00
#
_symmetry.space_group_name_H-M   'P 1'
#
loop_
_entity.id
_entity.type
_entity.pdbx_description
1 polymer ?
#
loop_
_entity_poly.entity_id
_entity_poly.type
_entity_poly.pdbx_seq_one_letter_code
_entity_poly.pdbx_strand_id
1 'polypeptide(L)'
;MQPFLLIGQLLFGKLPFCSLIGGTVGVIAGSFLGLTMDAIMAGPLSWVQIVEIGLILALVGWITVLIVFGLWLRYGLAQLWLPAAINALLTAILTVWVNELVHITVLAPIIGLVIGLLIGIILCWFCPPFVRLGGWSITHAR
;
A
#
# COMPACT_ATOMS: atom_id res chain seq x y z
N MET A 1 2.55 -18.90 18.21
CA MET A 1 1.97 -17.62 17.74
C MET A 1 2.71 -16.38 18.26
N GLN A 2 3.41 -16.44 19.40
CA GLN A 2 4.22 -15.33 19.93
C GLN A 2 5.35 -14.77 19.01
N PRO A 3 6.09 -15.57 18.21
CA PRO A 3 7.21 -14.99 17.44
C PRO A 3 6.75 -14.05 16.31
N PHE A 4 5.60 -14.32 15.70
CA PHE A 4 5.03 -13.44 14.66
C PHE A 4 4.59 -12.09 15.22
N LEU A 5 4.03 -12.07 16.42
CA LEU A 5 3.66 -10.84 17.11
C LEU A 5 4.89 -9.98 17.44
N LEU A 6 5.99 -10.62 17.85
CA LEU A 6 7.22 -9.92 18.22
C LEU A 6 7.90 -9.27 17.00
N ILE A 7 7.96 -9.99 15.86
CA ILE A 7 8.47 -9.44 14.59
C ILE A 7 7.58 -8.29 14.12
N GLY A 8 6.25 -8.46 14.20
CA GLY A 8 5.31 -7.41 13.85
C GLY A 8 5.50 -6.14 14.69
N GLN A 9 5.66 -6.28 16.01
CA GLN A 9 5.91 -5.14 16.88
C GLN A 9 7.28 -4.49 16.63
N LEU A 10 8.31 -5.28 16.30
CA LEU A 10 9.65 -4.75 16.06
C LEU A 10 9.75 -3.99 14.72
N LEU A 11 9.13 -4.52 13.66
CA LEU A 11 9.10 -3.88 12.34
C LEU A 11 8.11 -2.70 12.29
N PHE A 12 6.92 -2.88 12.82
CA PHE A 12 5.82 -1.93 12.65
C PHE A 12 5.65 -0.97 13.83
N GLY A 13 6.32 -1.19 14.96
CA GLY A 13 6.22 -0.33 16.14
C GLY A 13 6.80 1.09 15.95
N LYS A 14 7.63 1.30 14.94
CA LYS A 14 8.23 2.62 14.63
C LYS A 14 7.74 3.24 13.32
N LEU A 15 6.96 2.52 12.52
CA LEU A 15 6.52 3.00 11.22
C LEU A 15 5.19 3.76 11.35
N PRO A 16 5.02 4.90 10.65
CA PRO A 16 3.76 5.63 10.68
C PRO A 16 2.67 4.82 9.95
N PHE A 17 1.43 4.93 10.43
CA PHE A 17 0.31 4.11 9.95
C PHE A 17 0.07 4.22 8.43
N CYS A 18 0.26 5.40 7.83
CA CYS A 18 0.12 5.56 6.37
C CYS A 18 1.20 4.76 5.58
N SER A 19 2.40 4.63 6.15
CA SER A 19 3.49 3.84 5.54
C SER A 19 3.18 2.35 5.60
N LEU A 20 2.61 1.87 6.71
CA LEU A 20 2.12 0.50 6.81
C LEU A 20 1.08 0.20 5.72
N ILE A 21 0.08 1.06 5.59
CA ILE A 21 -0.97 0.92 4.57
C ILE A 21 -0.37 0.92 3.16
N GLY A 22 0.50 1.90 2.86
CA GLY A 22 1.15 2.00 1.55
C GLY A 22 2.00 0.78 1.22
N GLY A 23 2.80 0.30 2.18
CA GLY A 23 3.58 -0.93 2.03
C GLY A 23 2.71 -2.17 1.78
N THR A 24 1.57 -2.28 2.46
CA THR A 24 0.64 -3.40 2.25
C THR A 24 0.06 -3.38 0.83
N VAL A 25 -0.40 -2.22 0.35
CA VAL A 25 -0.89 -2.06 -1.02
C VAL A 25 0.22 -2.32 -2.03
N GLY A 26 1.44 -1.83 -1.77
CA GLY A 26 2.59 -2.02 -2.62
C GLY A 26 2.98 -3.48 -2.79
N VAL A 27 2.99 -4.27 -1.71
CA VAL A 27 3.25 -5.72 -1.78
C VAL A 27 2.17 -6.43 -2.57
N ILE A 28 0.89 -6.09 -2.35
CA ILE A 28 -0.23 -6.68 -3.11
C ILE A 28 -0.07 -6.35 -4.59
N ALA A 29 0.06 -5.06 -4.94
CA ALA A 29 0.20 -4.61 -6.32
C ALA A 29 1.42 -5.23 -7.00
N GLY A 30 2.58 -5.26 -6.34
CA GLY A 30 3.80 -5.87 -6.86
C GLY A 30 3.70 -7.38 -7.05
N SER A 31 2.99 -8.08 -6.16
CA SER A 31 2.76 -9.53 -6.28
C SER A 31 1.85 -9.85 -7.46
N PHE A 32 0.73 -9.14 -7.60
CA PHE A 32 -0.17 -9.31 -8.75
C PHE A 32 0.52 -8.93 -10.05
N LEU A 33 1.28 -7.83 -10.06
CA LEU A 33 2.02 -7.41 -11.25
C LEU A 33 3.06 -8.45 -11.66
N GLY A 34 3.84 -8.98 -10.71
CA GLY A 34 4.84 -10.03 -10.98
C GLY A 34 4.21 -11.28 -11.60
N LEU A 35 3.04 -11.71 -11.11
CA LEU A 35 2.29 -12.82 -11.68
C LEU A 35 1.78 -12.51 -13.10
N THR A 36 1.31 -11.28 -13.34
CA THR A 36 0.83 -10.89 -14.67
C THR A 36 1.94 -10.75 -15.71
N MET A 37 3.12 -10.25 -15.32
CA MET A 37 4.27 -10.13 -16.23
C MET A 37 4.84 -11.48 -16.62
N ASP A 38 4.80 -12.48 -15.73
CA ASP A 38 5.21 -13.84 -16.06
C ASP A 38 4.23 -14.52 -17.02
N ALA A 39 2.93 -14.24 -16.87
CA ALA A 39 1.89 -14.76 -17.76
C ALA A 39 1.88 -14.09 -19.14
N ILE A 40 2.20 -12.80 -19.19
CA ILE A 40 2.17 -11.99 -20.41
C ILE A 40 3.62 -11.68 -20.78
N MET A 41 4.29 -12.63 -21.44
CA MET A 41 5.59 -12.40 -22.07
C MET A 41 5.43 -11.43 -23.25
N ALA A 42 5.20 -10.14 -23.00
CA ALA A 42 4.86 -9.21 -24.06
C ALA A 42 5.44 -7.81 -23.84
N GLY A 43 6.59 -7.59 -24.46
CA GLY A 43 7.02 -6.29 -24.99
C GLY A 43 7.04 -5.09 -24.03
N PRO A 44 7.42 -3.91 -24.53
CA PRO A 44 7.30 -2.67 -23.78
C PRO A 44 5.82 -2.31 -23.60
N LEU A 45 5.41 -2.01 -22.36
CA LEU A 45 4.04 -1.58 -22.07
C LEU A 45 3.80 -0.14 -22.55
N SER A 46 2.63 0.09 -23.15
CA SER A 46 2.18 1.45 -23.47
C SER A 46 1.82 2.23 -22.20
N TRP A 47 2.02 3.55 -22.21
CA TRP A 47 1.62 4.44 -21.11
C TRP A 47 0.16 4.28 -20.69
N VAL A 48 -0.73 3.98 -21.65
CA VAL A 48 -2.16 3.75 -21.36
C VAL A 48 -2.35 2.46 -20.54
N GLN A 49 -1.62 1.40 -20.89
CA GLN A 49 -1.70 0.11 -20.19
C GLN A 49 -1.14 0.22 -18.76
N ILE A 50 -0.07 0.99 -18.56
CA ILE A 50 0.49 1.24 -17.23
C ILE A 50 -0.55 1.87 -16.31
N VAL A 51 -1.29 2.88 -16.79
CA VAL A 51 -2.34 3.55 -16.01
C VAL A 51 -3.54 2.63 -15.77
N GLU A 52 -3.95 1.85 -16.78
CA GLU A 52 -5.08 0.91 -16.65
C GLU A 52 -4.80 -0.20 -15.63
N ILE A 53 -3.66 -0.88 -15.75
CA ILE A 53 -3.22 -1.91 -14.80
C ILE A 53 -3.04 -1.30 -13.41
N GLY A 54 -2.40 -0.12 -13.34
CA GLY A 54 -2.21 0.62 -12.08
C GLY A 54 -3.54 0.94 -11.39
N LEU A 55 -4.56 1.35 -12.14
CA LEU A 55 -5.88 1.70 -11.61
C LEU A 55 -6.62 0.48 -11.05
N ILE A 56 -6.56 -0.66 -11.75
CA ILE A 56 -7.15 -1.92 -11.29
C ILE A 56 -6.47 -2.39 -10.01
N LEU A 57 -5.13 -2.38 -9.98
CA LEU A 57 -4.34 -2.76 -8.79
C LEU A 57 -4.58 -1.80 -7.61
N ALA A 58 -4.70 -0.50 -7.88
CA ALA A 58 -5.04 0.50 -6.87
C ALA A 58 -6.40 0.21 -6.23
N LEU A 59 -7.41 -0.13 -7.05
CA LEU A 59 -8.75 -0.45 -6.56
C LEU A 59 -8.73 -1.70 -5.68
N VAL A 60 -8.04 -2.77 -6.12
CA VAL A 60 -7.90 -4.02 -5.34
C VAL A 60 -7.16 -3.76 -4.02
N GLY A 61 -6.04 -3.04 -4.08
CA GLY A 61 -5.27 -2.68 -2.88
C GLY A 61 -6.05 -1.82 -1.91
N TRP A 62 -6.79 -0.83 -2.41
CA TRP A 62 -7.63 0.06 -1.61
C TRP A 62 -8.76 -0.70 -0.90
N ILE A 63 -9.50 -1.55 -1.62
CA ILE A 63 -10.56 -2.38 -1.04
C ILE A 63 -9.96 -3.31 0.03
N THR A 64 -8.83 -3.94 -0.25
CA THR A 64 -8.15 -4.83 0.70
C THR A 64 -7.78 -4.09 1.98
N VAL A 65 -7.20 -2.88 1.87
CA VAL A 65 -6.87 -2.04 3.03
C VAL A 65 -8.12 -1.62 3.80
N LEU A 66 -9.21 -1.25 3.13
CA LEU A 66 -10.45 -0.90 3.81
C LEU A 66 -11.03 -2.07 4.59
N ILE A 67 -10.94 -3.28 4.07
CA ILE A 67 -11.41 -4.48 4.77
C ILE A 67 -10.48 -4.81 5.95
N VAL A 68 -9.17 -4.86 5.72
CA VAL A 68 -8.19 -5.24 6.75
C VAL A 68 -8.08 -4.16 7.83
N PHE A 69 -7.90 -2.89 7.48
CA PHE A 69 -7.69 -1.82 8.47
C PHE A 69 -9.00 -1.17 8.92
N GLY A 70 -9.99 -1.02 8.02
CA GLY A 70 -11.27 -0.42 8.36
C GLY A 70 -12.18 -1.34 9.16
N LEU A 71 -12.45 -2.56 8.66
CA LEU A 71 -13.36 -3.51 9.31
C LEU A 71 -12.69 -4.33 10.39
N TRP A 72 -11.52 -4.94 10.12
CA TRP A 72 -10.88 -5.85 11.08
C TRP A 72 -10.30 -5.12 12.28
N LEU A 73 -9.55 -4.04 12.04
CA LEU A 73 -8.89 -3.27 13.10
C LEU A 73 -9.76 -2.13 13.67
N ARG A 74 -10.98 -1.96 13.17
CA ARG A 74 -11.98 -0.99 13.65
C ARG A 74 -11.51 0.47 13.69
N TYR A 75 -10.64 0.88 12.75
CA TYR A 75 -10.16 2.28 12.67
C TYR A 75 -11.20 3.29 12.13
N GLY A 76 -12.37 2.82 11.67
CA GLY A 76 -13.44 3.66 11.11
C GLY A 76 -13.22 3.99 9.63
N LEU A 77 -14.19 3.63 8.79
CA LEU A 77 -14.07 3.77 7.33
C LEU A 77 -13.96 5.22 6.86
N ALA A 78 -14.70 6.14 7.48
CA ALA A 78 -14.89 7.51 7.01
C ALA A 78 -13.61 8.38 7.07
N GLN A 79 -12.65 8.03 7.92
CA GLN A 79 -11.38 8.75 8.02
C GLN A 79 -10.30 8.11 7.15
N LEU A 80 -10.43 6.81 6.86
CA LEU A 80 -9.41 6.04 6.17
C LEU A 80 -9.57 6.07 4.64
N TRP A 81 -10.80 6.12 4.13
CA TRP A 81 -11.08 5.85 2.72
C TRP A 81 -10.33 6.77 1.76
N LEU A 82 -10.31 8.09 2.00
CA LEU A 82 -9.68 9.06 1.11
C LEU A 82 -8.15 8.99 1.12
N PRO A 83 -7.46 9.06 2.29
CA PRO A 83 -5.99 8.94 2.30
C PRO A 83 -5.53 7.56 1.80
N ALA A 84 -6.27 6.49 2.09
CA ALA A 84 -5.96 5.16 1.57
C ALA A 84 -6.14 5.09 0.04
N ALA A 85 -7.16 5.74 -0.52
CA ALA A 85 -7.40 5.77 -1.97
C ALA A 85 -6.26 6.47 -2.70
N ILE A 86 -5.85 7.66 -2.23
CA ILE A 86 -4.75 8.43 -2.83
C ILE A 86 -3.43 7.64 -2.72
N ASN A 87 -3.17 7.06 -1.55
CA ASN A 87 -1.96 6.27 -1.34
C ASN A 87 -1.91 5.02 -2.23
N ALA A 88 -3.03 4.30 -2.34
CA ALA A 88 -3.13 3.12 -3.18
C ALA A 88 -2.96 3.47 -4.68
N LEU A 89 -3.56 4.56 -5.13
CA LEU A 89 -3.44 5.03 -6.51
C LEU A 89 -1.99 5.38 -6.87
N LEU A 90 -1.34 6.22 -6.06
CA LEU A 90 0.04 6.63 -6.30
C LEU A 90 0.99 5.43 -6.21
N THR A 91 0.81 4.57 -5.20
CA THR A 91 1.66 3.39 -5.00
C THR A 91 1.53 2.41 -6.15
N ALA A 92 0.31 2.10 -6.61
CA ALA A 92 0.12 1.15 -7.70
C ALA A 92 0.70 1.67 -9.02
N ILE A 93 0.41 2.91 -9.41
CA ILE A 93 0.92 3.50 -10.64
C ILE A 93 2.45 3.57 -10.64
N LEU A 94 3.05 4.05 -9.54
CA LEU A 94 4.51 4.11 -9.42
C LEU A 94 5.14 2.73 -9.38
N THR A 95 4.50 1.74 -8.75
CA THR A 95 5.00 0.36 -8.73
C THR A 95 5.01 -0.25 -10.12
N VAL A 96 3.95 -0.06 -10.92
CA VAL A 96 3.91 -0.53 -12.31
C VAL A 96 4.97 0.18 -13.15
N TRP A 97 5.07 1.51 -13.03
CA TRP A 97 6.05 2.28 -13.79
C TRP A 97 7.51 1.92 -13.47
N VAL A 98 7.86 1.75 -12.18
CA VAL A 98 9.22 1.37 -11.79
C VAL A 98 9.53 -0.07 -12.18
N ASN A 99 8.58 -1.00 -12.04
CA ASN A 99 8.80 -2.38 -12.46
C ASN A 99 8.99 -2.50 -13.97
N GLU A 100 8.34 -1.65 -14.76
CA GLU A 100 8.58 -1.55 -16.20
C GLU A 100 9.99 -1.05 -16.54
N LEU A 101 10.65 -0.28 -15.67
CA LEU A 101 12.04 0.13 -15.89
C LEU A 101 13.06 -0.95 -15.49
N VAL A 102 12.74 -1.76 -14.49
CA VAL A 102 13.67 -2.75 -13.91
C VAL A 102 13.58 -4.11 -14.62
N HIS A 103 12.39 -4.49 -15.10
CA HIS A 103 12.12 -5.78 -15.77
C HIS A 103 12.53 -7.04 -14.96
N ILE A 104 12.57 -6.96 -13.62
CA ILE A 104 12.84 -8.13 -12.77
C ILE A 104 11.58 -8.50 -11.98
N THR A 105 10.86 -9.51 -12.46
CA THR A 105 9.57 -9.97 -11.90
C THR A 105 9.67 -10.41 -10.43
N VAL A 106 10.77 -11.07 -10.06
CA VAL A 106 11.01 -11.56 -8.69
C VAL A 106 11.13 -10.41 -7.67
N LEU A 107 11.61 -9.25 -8.12
CA LEU A 107 11.77 -8.05 -7.28
C LEU A 107 10.51 -7.19 -7.20
N ALA A 108 9.48 -7.46 -8.02
CA ALA A 108 8.28 -6.64 -8.09
C ALA A 108 7.56 -6.42 -6.73
N PRO A 109 7.39 -7.45 -5.87
CA PRO A 109 6.81 -7.26 -4.54
C PRO A 109 7.67 -6.39 -3.62
N ILE A 110 9.00 -6.51 -3.72
CA ILE A 110 9.95 -5.76 -2.89
C ILE A 110 9.99 -4.30 -3.34
N ILE A 111 10.01 -4.06 -4.65
CA ILE A 111 9.93 -2.72 -5.24
C ILE A 111 8.62 -2.05 -4.82
N GLY A 112 7.49 -2.78 -4.92
CA GLY A 112 6.19 -2.31 -4.46
C GLY A 112 6.18 -1.97 -2.97
N LEU A 113 6.75 -2.82 -2.12
CA LEU A 113 6.89 -2.54 -0.69
C LEU A 113 7.66 -1.24 -0.43
N VAL A 114 8.81 -1.06 -1.07
CA VAL A 114 9.68 0.12 -0.87
C VAL A 114 8.96 1.39 -1.34
N ILE A 115 8.37 1.37 -2.53
CA ILE A 115 7.63 2.51 -3.09
C ILE A 115 6.43 2.86 -2.21
N GLY A 116 5.66 1.85 -1.79
CA GLY A 116 4.50 2.04 -0.91
C GLY A 116 4.87 2.59 0.46
N LEU A 117 5.98 2.12 1.04
CA LEU A 117 6.50 2.68 2.30
C LEU A 117 6.91 4.14 2.15
N LEU A 118 7.62 4.49 1.07
CA LEU A 118 8.08 5.86 0.79
C LEU A 118 6.91 6.82 0.57
N ILE A 119 5.96 6.48 -0.31
CA ILE A 119 4.77 7.30 -0.58
C ILE A 119 3.94 7.46 0.69
N GLY A 120 3.77 6.37 1.44
CA GLY A 120 3.04 6.41 2.71
C GLY A 120 3.71 7.32 3.74
N ILE A 121 5.04 7.35 3.85
CA ILE A 121 5.77 8.29 4.72
C ILE A 121 5.51 9.73 4.29
N ILE A 122 5.63 10.01 2.99
CA ILE A 122 5.41 11.35 2.42
C ILE A 122 3.97 11.82 2.70
N LEU A 123 2.97 10.99 2.44
CA LEU A 123 1.57 11.32 2.72
C LEU A 123 1.31 11.52 4.22
N CYS A 124 1.94 10.73 5.09
CA CYS A 124 1.83 10.90 6.54
C CYS A 124 2.49 12.20 7.04
N TRP A 125 3.44 12.77 6.28
CA TRP A 125 3.99 14.10 6.56
C TRP A 125 2.97 15.21 6.32
N PHE A 126 2.15 15.10 5.28
CA PHE A 126 1.09 16.07 4.99
C PHE A 126 -0.18 15.87 5.82
N CYS A 127 -0.33 14.71 6.47
CA CYS A 127 -1.49 14.41 7.29
C CYS A 127 -1.38 15.06 8.70
N PRO A 128 -2.49 15.58 9.27
CA PRO A 128 -2.49 16.12 10.63
C PRO A 128 -2.06 15.07 11.68
N PRO A 129 -1.48 15.51 12.81
CA PRO A 129 -0.85 14.64 13.80
C PRO A 129 -1.76 13.56 14.40
N PHE A 130 -3.08 13.78 14.39
CA PHE A 130 -4.08 12.80 14.84
C PHE A 130 -4.04 11.49 14.05
N VAL A 131 -3.77 11.53 12.74
CA VAL A 131 -3.65 10.32 11.90
C VAL A 131 -2.26 9.68 12.03
N ARG A 132 -1.26 10.49 12.39
CA ARG A 132 0.16 10.10 12.39
C ARG A 132 0.53 9.08 13.48
N LEU A 133 -0.19 9.07 14.61
CA LEU A 133 0.11 8.21 15.76
C LEU A 133 -0.68 6.90 15.81
N GLY A 134 -1.62 6.65 14.88
CA GLY A 134 -2.56 5.52 15.00
C GLY A 134 -3.39 5.56 16.30
N GLY A 135 -3.29 6.67 17.03
CA GLY A 135 -3.85 6.89 18.35
C GLY A 135 -5.17 7.59 18.18
N TRP A 136 -6.20 6.83 17.79
CA TRP A 136 -7.52 7.10 18.34
C TRP A 136 -7.46 6.73 19.82
N SER A 137 -6.77 7.56 20.60
CA SER A 137 -6.98 7.58 22.04
C SER A 137 -8.47 7.81 22.24
N ILE A 138 -9.05 6.93 23.04
CA ILE A 138 -10.46 6.69 23.32
C ILE A 138 -11.07 7.89 24.07
N THR A 139 -10.85 9.13 23.60
CA THR A 139 -11.30 10.35 24.28
C THR A 139 -12.67 10.83 23.79
N HIS A 140 -13.28 10.17 22.79
CA HIS A 140 -14.65 10.44 22.33
C HIS A 140 -15.55 9.19 22.33
N ALA A 141 -15.40 8.33 23.33
CA ALA A 141 -16.52 7.52 23.81
C ALA A 141 -17.24 8.28 24.92
N ARG A 142 -18.04 9.28 24.55
CA ARG A 142 -19.18 9.77 25.32
C ARG A 142 -20.40 9.71 24.43
#